data_AF-A0A3M4SH12-F1
#
_entry.id   AF-A0A3M4SH12-F1
#
_cell.length_a   1.000
_cell.length_b   1.000
_cell.length_c   1.000
_cell.angle_alpha   90.00
_cell.angle_beta   90.00
_cell.angle_gamma   90.00
#
_symmetry.space_group_name_H-M   'P 1'
#
loop_
_entity.id
_entity.type
_entity.pdbx_description
1 polymer ?
#
loop_
_entity_poly.entity_id
_entity_poly.type
_entity_poly.pdbx_seq_one_letter_code
_entity_poly.pdbx_strand_id
1 'polypeptide(L)'
;MGIFDWKHWIVILIVVVLVFGTKKLKGLGTDVGESIKGFRKAMHDEDKPAEQPAPQPQQAQPAPQGSPLNQPHTIDAQAHKVDEPIRKDQV
;
A
#
# COMPACT_ATOMS: atom_id res chain seq x y z
N MET A 1 37.46 26.74 3.67
CA MET A 1 37.32 26.28 5.08
C MET A 1 35.86 26.46 5.50
N GLY A 2 34.94 25.76 4.82
CA GLY A 2 33.51 26.04 4.89
C GLY A 2 32.75 24.87 5.48
N ILE A 3 31.92 25.14 6.48
CA ILE A 3 31.03 24.19 7.17
C ILE A 3 29.95 23.55 6.26
N PHE A 4 29.97 23.84 4.96
CA PHE A 4 28.99 23.38 3.96
C PHE A 4 29.57 22.36 2.97
N ASP A 5 30.72 21.76 3.28
CA ASP A 5 31.26 20.67 2.47
C ASP A 5 30.31 19.45 2.48
N TRP A 6 30.01 18.91 1.29
CA TRP A 6 29.22 17.68 1.08
C TRP A 6 29.65 16.51 2.00
N LYS A 7 30.96 16.45 2.33
CA LYS A 7 31.52 15.47 3.25
C LYS A 7 30.95 15.58 4.67
N HIS A 8 30.62 16.78 5.12
CA HIS A 8 30.05 17.02 6.46
C HIS A 8 28.64 16.43 6.58
N TRP A 9 27.81 16.59 5.53
CA TRP A 9 26.49 15.97 5.44
C TRP A 9 26.55 14.43 5.47
N ILE A 10 27.55 13.83 4.82
CA ILE A 10 27.79 12.39 4.88
C ILE A 10 28.12 11.91 6.30
N VAL A 11 28.98 12.64 7.02
CA VAL A 11 29.35 12.30 8.41
C VAL A 11 28.13 12.38 9.32
N ILE A 12 27.31 13.43 9.17
CA ILE A 12 26.07 13.59 9.93
C ILE A 12 25.10 12.44 9.65
N LEU A 13 24.92 12.04 8.38
CA LEU A 13 24.03 10.94 8.02
C LEU A 13 24.46 9.64 8.72
N ILE A 14 25.77 9.34 8.70
CA ILE A 14 26.34 8.17 9.37
C ILE A 14 26.03 8.20 10.88
N VAL A 15 26.26 9.33 11.54
CA VAL A 15 25.99 9.48 12.98
C VAL A 15 24.51 9.26 13.29
N VAL A 16 23.60 9.83 12.50
CA VAL A 16 22.15 9.63 12.66
C VAL A 16 21.81 8.14 12.54
N VAL A 17 22.33 7.44 11.53
CA VAL A 17 22.08 6.01 11.35
C VAL A 17 22.61 5.17 12.51
N LEU A 18 23.75 5.55 13.09
CA LEU A 18 24.33 4.87 14.25
C LEU A 18 23.51 5.09 15.53
N VAL A 19 23.01 6.31 15.76
CA VAL A 19 22.19 6.65 16.94
C VAL A 19 20.81 6.00 16.87
N PHE A 20 20.14 6.09 15.72
CA PHE A 20 18.80 5.52 15.54
C PHE A 20 18.82 4.01 15.26
N GLY A 21 19.95 3.49 14.74
CA GLY A 21 20.12 2.11 14.34
C GLY A 21 19.39 1.76 13.03
N THR A 22 19.96 0.84 12.25
CA THR A 22 19.40 0.43 10.94
C THR A 22 18.01 -0.20 11.04
N LYS A 23 17.65 -0.78 12.19
CA LYS A 23 16.35 -1.44 12.40
C LYS A 23 15.18 -0.44 12.45
N LYS A 24 15.37 0.74 13.02
CA LYS A 24 14.35 1.80 13.06
C LYS A 24 14.27 2.56 11.75
N LEU A 25 15.42 2.85 11.12
CA LEU A 25 15.47 3.47 9.79
C LEU A 25 14.88 2.58 8.71
N LYS A 26 15.03 1.25 8.79
CA LYS A 26 14.43 0.34 7.80
C LYS A 26 12.90 0.33 7.89
N GLY A 27 12.33 0.26 9.10
CA GLY A 27 10.87 0.29 9.27
C GLY A 27 10.26 1.61 8.77
N LEU A 28 10.71 2.74 9.32
CA LEU A 28 10.20 4.06 8.95
C LEU A 28 10.56 4.46 7.52
N GLY A 29 11.74 4.04 7.04
CA GLY A 29 12.21 4.31 5.69
C GLY A 29 11.45 3.52 4.62
N THR A 30 10.91 2.33 4.94
CA THR A 30 10.05 1.60 4.00
C THR A 30 8.71 2.34 3.82
N ASP A 31 8.03 2.72 4.90
CA ASP A 31 6.72 3.39 4.81
C ASP A 31 6.81 4.76 4.12
N VAL A 32 7.82 5.56 4.47
CA VAL A 32 8.09 6.86 3.84
C VAL A 32 8.61 6.68 2.40
N GLY A 33 9.43 5.65 2.19
CA GLY A 33 10.00 5.33 0.87
C GLY A 33 8.94 4.91 -0.14
N GLU A 34 7.95 4.12 0.26
CA GLU A 34 6.83 3.73 -0.61
C GLU A 34 5.98 4.94 -1.03
N SER A 35 5.71 5.85 -0.09
CA SER A 35 4.97 7.09 -0.36
C SER A 35 5.70 7.98 -1.37
N ILE A 36 7.02 8.15 -1.20
CA ILE A 36 7.85 8.94 -2.13
C ILE A 36 8.03 8.22 -3.47
N LYS A 37 8.09 6.87 -3.48
CA LYS A 37 8.23 6.07 -4.71
C LYS A 37 7.01 6.21 -5.62
N GLY A 38 5.79 6.22 -5.07
CA GLY A 38 4.56 6.47 -5.84
C GLY A 38 4.54 7.86 -6.46
N PHE A 39 4.96 8.87 -5.69
CA PHE A 39 5.09 10.26 -6.18
C PHE A 39 6.11 10.38 -7.31
N ARG A 40 7.31 9.81 -7.13
CA ARG A 40 8.34 9.81 -8.17
C ARG A 40 7.90 9.02 -9.41
N LYS A 41 7.19 7.90 -9.24
CA LYS A 41 6.63 7.12 -10.35
C LYS A 41 5.62 7.95 -11.13
N ALA A 42 4.67 8.61 -10.46
CA ALA A 42 3.67 9.46 -11.10
C ALA A 42 4.32 10.62 -11.87
N MET A 43 5.30 11.30 -11.26
CA MET A 43 6.05 12.38 -11.91
C MET A 43 6.83 11.93 -13.15
N HIS A 44 7.33 10.70 -13.18
CA HIS A 44 8.02 10.15 -14.35
C HIS A 44 7.07 9.51 -15.38
N ASP A 45 5.85 9.13 -14.99
CA ASP A 45 4.83 8.56 -15.88
C ASP A 45 4.15 9.64 -16.72
N GLU A 46 4.03 10.88 -16.21
CA GLU A 46 3.49 12.00 -16.99
C GLU A 46 4.35 12.36 -18.22
N ASP A 47 5.62 11.96 -18.23
CA ASP A 47 6.56 12.16 -19.35
C ASP A 47 6.63 10.97 -20.33
N LYS A 48 5.90 9.85 -20.10
CA LYS A 48 5.99 8.64 -20.94
C LYS A 48 4.61 7.99 -21.17
N PRO A 49 4.24 7.62 -22.42
CA PRO A 49 2.95 6.96 -22.67
C PRO A 49 2.81 5.70 -21.83
N ALA A 50 1.68 5.59 -21.13
CA ALA A 50 1.39 4.60 -20.10
C ALA A 50 1.80 3.17 -20.46
N GLU A 51 2.82 2.65 -19.76
CA GLU A 51 3.10 1.22 -19.67
C GLU A 51 2.75 0.75 -18.26
N GLN A 52 1.86 -0.24 -18.22
CA GLN A 52 1.18 -0.82 -17.06
C GLN A 52 2.10 -1.08 -15.86
N PRO A 53 1.59 -0.98 -14.61
CA PRO A 53 2.38 -1.29 -13.43
C PRO A 53 2.65 -2.80 -13.37
N ALA A 54 3.93 -3.17 -13.50
CA ALA A 54 4.41 -4.52 -13.30
C ALA A 54 4.09 -5.02 -11.87
N PRO A 55 3.43 -6.17 -11.70
CA PRO A 55 3.19 -6.76 -10.38
C PRO A 55 4.40 -7.60 -9.95
N GLN A 56 5.26 -7.11 -9.03
CA GLN A 56 6.29 -7.94 -8.38
C GLN A 56 6.73 -7.35 -7.01
N PRO A 57 7.13 -8.16 -6.00
CA PRO A 57 6.84 -9.56 -5.70
C PRO A 57 6.35 -9.78 -4.24
N GLN A 58 5.37 -10.67 -4.06
CA GLN A 58 5.10 -11.34 -2.78
C GLN A 58 6.37 -12.10 -2.34
N GLN A 59 6.94 -11.79 -1.17
CA GLN A 59 8.00 -12.58 -0.57
C GLN A 59 7.46 -13.40 0.62
N ALA A 60 7.12 -14.65 0.28
CA ALA A 60 7.19 -15.91 1.03
C ALA A 60 6.99 -15.94 2.56
N GLN A 61 5.85 -16.53 2.99
CA GLN A 61 5.81 -17.40 4.18
C GLN A 61 5.44 -18.84 3.72
N PRO A 62 6.19 -19.87 4.13
CA PRO A 62 6.01 -21.25 3.70
C PRO A 62 4.73 -21.88 4.27
N ALA A 63 4.02 -22.63 3.42
CA ALA A 63 2.79 -23.36 3.74
C ALA A 63 3.04 -24.56 4.66
N PRO A 64 2.04 -24.90 5.50
CA PRO A 64 1.66 -26.29 5.69
C PRO A 64 0.40 -26.58 4.85
N GLN A 65 0.55 -27.48 3.88
CA GLN A 65 -0.54 -28.12 3.17
C GLN A 65 -1.42 -28.89 4.17
N GLY A 66 -2.74 -28.70 4.08
CA GLY A 66 -3.71 -29.44 4.88
C GLY A 66 -5.11 -29.39 4.26
N SER A 67 -5.43 -30.44 3.49
CA SER A 67 -6.77 -30.95 3.12
C SER A 67 -7.63 -30.14 2.12
N PRO A 68 -7.97 -30.73 0.95
CA PRO A 68 -9.07 -30.28 0.10
C PRO A 68 -10.35 -30.99 0.52
N LEU A 69 -11.45 -30.27 0.79
CA LEU A 69 -12.84 -30.74 0.62
C LEU A 69 -13.85 -29.70 1.14
N ASN A 70 -14.94 -29.53 0.38
CA ASN A 70 -16.26 -29.05 0.80
C ASN A 70 -16.42 -27.54 1.04
N GLN A 71 -17.37 -26.79 0.49
CA GLN A 71 -18.45 -26.91 -0.49
C GLN A 71 -19.00 -25.47 -0.65
N PRO A 72 -19.61 -25.08 -1.79
CA PRO A 72 -20.27 -23.79 -1.91
C PRO A 72 -21.65 -23.85 -1.22
N HIS A 73 -21.88 -23.01 -0.21
CA HIS A 73 -23.22 -22.77 0.33
C HIS A 73 -23.55 -21.29 0.13
N THR A 74 -24.30 -21.03 -0.94
CA THR A 74 -25.10 -19.84 -1.16
C THR A 74 -25.96 -19.56 0.07
N ILE A 75 -25.81 -18.38 0.69
CA ILE A 75 -26.92 -17.71 1.37
C ILE A 75 -27.40 -16.61 0.42
N ASP A 76 -28.48 -16.95 -0.27
CA ASP A 76 -29.26 -16.06 -1.11
C ASP A 76 -30.15 -15.22 -0.18
N ALA A 77 -29.72 -14.02 0.18
CA ALA A 77 -30.57 -13.05 0.85
C ALA A 77 -31.51 -12.40 -0.17
N GLN A 78 -32.46 -13.17 -0.68
CA GLN A 78 -33.59 -12.63 -1.43
C GLN A 78 -34.49 -11.87 -0.44
N ALA A 79 -34.23 -10.58 -0.24
CA ALA A 79 -35.08 -9.71 0.57
C ALA A 79 -36.42 -9.50 -0.13
N HIS A 80 -37.41 -10.18 0.43
CA HIS A 80 -38.81 -10.18 0.11
C HIS A 80 -39.43 -8.77 0.24
N LYS A 81 -39.89 -8.24 -0.91
CA LYS A 81 -41.05 -7.36 -1.12
C LYS A 81 -41.36 -6.32 -0.02
N VAL A 82 -40.88 -5.09 -0.18
CA VAL A 82 -41.51 -3.92 0.44
C VAL A 82 -42.72 -3.54 -0.41
N ASP A 83 -43.89 -3.79 0.15
CA ASP A 83 -45.19 -3.36 -0.35
C ASP A 83 -45.19 -1.84 -0.61
N GLU A 84 -45.56 -1.43 -1.82
CA GLU A 84 -45.83 -0.03 -2.15
C GLU A 84 -47.00 0.49 -1.31
N PRO A 85 -46.81 1.50 -0.43
CA PRO A 85 -47.96 2.23 0.10
C PRO A 85 -48.50 3.10 -1.04
N ILE A 86 -49.61 2.63 -1.61
CA ILE A 86 -50.58 3.40 -2.40
C ILE A 86 -50.64 4.83 -1.85
N ARG A 87 -50.13 5.80 -2.64
CA ARG A 87 -50.41 7.21 -2.42
C ARG A 87 -51.91 7.40 -2.58
N LYS A 88 -52.63 7.36 -1.47
CA LYS A 88 -53.98 7.88 -1.36
C LYS A 88 -53.93 9.37 -1.68
N ASP A 89 -54.24 9.72 -2.92
CA ASP A 89 -55.28 10.68 -3.29
C ASP A 89 -55.66 11.60 -2.11
N GLN A 90 -54.87 12.67 -1.94
CA GLN A 90 -55.25 13.77 -1.08
C GLN A 90 -56.31 14.59 -1.83
N VAL A 91 -57.52 14.50 -1.30
CA VAL A 91 -58.69 15.36 -1.56
C VAL A 91 -58.40 16.83 -1.27
#